data_AF-W7DQ41-F1
#
_entry.id   AF-W7DQ41-F1
#
_cell.length_a   1.000
_cell.length_b   1.000
_cell.length_c   1.000
_cell.angle_alpha   90.00
_cell.angle_beta   90.00
_cell.angle_gamma   90.00
#
_symmetry.space_group_name_H-M   'P 1'
#
loop_
_entity.id
_entity.type
_entity.pdbx_description
1 polymer ?
#
loop_
_entity_poly.entity_id
_entity_poly.type
_entity_poly.pdbx_seq_one_letter_code
_entity_poly.pdbx_strand_id
1 'polypeptide(L)'
;MFLLILRRSKRKEALKRALFFSKIPLVSSFTRIHYSQLFARECGYLLKSGLSIQETFQLFMKKQSNSFFMEIGKHFTTRLELGETFTEASQTIGILEQELVYIIQHGEKNGTLSDELLFYYDFCHSKMLEKTEKII
;
A
#
# COMPACT_ATOMS: atom_id res chain seq x y z
N MET A 1 -35.27 17.54 -25.38
CA MET A 1 -35.11 18.23 -24.07
C MET A 1 -35.23 17.28 -22.86
N PHE A 2 -36.14 16.31 -22.85
CA PHE A 2 -36.35 15.38 -21.72
C PHE A 2 -35.20 14.38 -21.43
N LEU A 3 -34.43 13.94 -22.44
CA LEU A 3 -33.31 12.99 -22.25
C LEU A 3 -32.14 13.58 -21.43
N LEU A 4 -31.93 14.91 -21.50
CA LEU A 4 -30.88 15.58 -20.73
C LEU A 4 -31.22 15.67 -19.24
N ILE A 5 -32.51 15.72 -18.89
CA ILE A 5 -33.00 15.81 -17.51
C ILE A 5 -32.79 14.47 -16.79
N LEU A 6 -33.11 13.34 -17.44
CA LEU A 6 -32.86 12.00 -16.89
C LEU A 6 -31.37 11.68 -16.75
N ARG A 7 -30.54 12.12 -17.71
CA ARG A 7 -29.07 11.96 -17.65
C ARG A 7 -28.45 12.82 -16.54
N ARG A 8 -28.97 14.02 -16.28
CA ARG A 8 -28.57 14.86 -15.14
C ARG A 8 -28.98 14.25 -13.79
N SER A 9 -30.16 13.64 -13.70
CA SER A 9 -30.63 12.97 -12.47
C SER A 9 -29.75 11.76 -12.09
N LYS A 10 -29.47 10.86 -13.05
CA LYS A 10 -28.56 9.71 -12.82
C LYS A 10 -27.12 10.15 -12.49
N ARG A 11 -26.63 11.25 -13.07
CA ARG A 11 -25.31 11.84 -12.72
C ARG A 11 -25.30 12.45 -11.32
N LYS A 12 -26.35 13.15 -10.89
CA LYS A 12 -26.46 13.71 -9.54
C LYS A 12 -26.48 12.60 -8.48
N GLU A 13 -27.17 11.49 -8.75
CA GLU A 13 -27.11 10.32 -7.85
C GLU A 13 -25.77 9.60 -7.87
N ALA A 14 -25.12 9.48 -9.03
CA ALA A 14 -23.78 8.92 -9.12
C ALA A 14 -22.75 9.77 -8.34
N LEU A 15 -22.83 11.10 -8.43
CA LEU A 15 -22.02 12.03 -7.65
C LEU A 15 -22.32 11.92 -6.14
N LYS A 16 -23.59 11.81 -5.74
CA LYS A 16 -23.95 11.56 -4.33
C LYS A 16 -23.44 10.22 -3.82
N ARG A 17 -23.54 9.14 -4.61
CA ARG A 17 -22.98 7.83 -4.26
C ARG A 17 -21.45 7.91 -4.16
N ALA A 18 -20.78 8.54 -5.13
CA ALA A 18 -19.34 8.73 -5.11
C ALA A 18 -18.88 9.54 -3.87
N LEU A 19 -19.59 10.62 -3.51
CA LEU A 19 -19.34 11.40 -2.29
C LEU A 19 -19.69 10.65 -1.00
N PHE A 20 -20.65 9.71 -1.04
CA PHE A 20 -20.99 8.84 0.08
C PHE A 20 -19.89 7.79 0.30
N PHE A 21 -19.44 7.12 -0.76
CA PHE A 21 -18.32 6.17 -0.70
C PHE A 21 -16.97 6.86 -0.40
N SER A 22 -16.75 8.10 -0.87
CA SER A 22 -15.56 8.88 -0.53
C SER A 22 -15.55 9.37 0.93
N LYS A 23 -16.68 9.29 1.62
CA LYS A 23 -16.86 9.61 3.05
C LYS A 23 -16.86 8.37 3.94
N ILE A 24 -16.43 7.20 3.45
CA ILE A 24 -16.23 6.02 4.28
C ILE A 24 -14.73 5.93 4.64
N PRO A 25 -14.24 6.70 5.65
CA PRO A 25 -12.85 6.61 6.11
C PRO A 25 -12.48 5.20 6.59
N LEU A 26 -13.49 4.40 6.91
CA LEU A 26 -13.34 3.01 7.30
C LEU A 26 -12.78 2.16 6.14
N VAL A 27 -13.35 2.30 4.93
CA VAL A 27 -12.92 1.59 3.72
C VAL A 27 -11.51 2.02 3.35
N SER A 28 -11.22 3.33 3.35
CA SER A 28 -9.87 3.80 3.03
C SER A 28 -8.82 3.29 4.02
N SER A 29 -9.13 3.26 5.32
CA SER A 29 -8.19 2.73 6.32
C SER A 29 -8.01 1.20 6.22
N PHE A 30 -9.06 0.41 5.95
CA PHE A 30 -8.90 -1.03 5.73
C PHE A 30 -8.08 -1.33 4.48
N THR A 31 -8.32 -0.58 3.40
CA THR A 31 -7.54 -0.68 2.16
C THR A 31 -6.06 -0.37 2.41
N ARG A 32 -5.73 0.67 3.17
CA ARG A 32 -4.33 1.01 3.50
C ARG A 32 -3.65 -0.07 4.33
N ILE A 33 -4.33 -0.62 5.35
CA ILE A 33 -3.81 -1.75 6.15
C ILE A 33 -3.55 -2.95 5.23
N HIS A 34 -4.52 -3.30 4.37
CA HIS A 34 -4.40 -4.44 3.46
C HIS A 34 -3.20 -4.30 2.50
N TYR A 35 -3.05 -3.16 1.84
CA TYR A 35 -1.92 -2.95 0.90
C TYR A 35 -0.58 -2.83 1.62
N SER A 36 -0.54 -2.25 2.82
CA SER A 36 0.67 -2.20 3.64
C SER A 36 1.10 -3.59 4.10
N GLN A 37 0.15 -4.40 4.55
CA GLN A 37 0.39 -5.79 4.94
C GLN A 37 0.88 -6.63 3.75
N LEU A 38 0.23 -6.48 2.60
CA LEU A 38 0.58 -7.18 1.37
C LEU A 38 1.99 -6.80 0.89
N PHE A 39 2.32 -5.50 0.89
CA PHE A 39 3.65 -5.01 0.57
C PHE A 39 4.70 -5.58 1.52
N ALA A 40 4.46 -5.50 2.83
CA ALA A 40 5.39 -5.96 3.84
C ALA A 40 5.66 -7.47 3.74
N ARG A 41 4.63 -8.27 3.46
CA ARG A 41 4.78 -9.71 3.24
C ARG A 41 5.69 -10.02 2.05
N GLU A 42 5.38 -9.48 0.88
CA GLU A 42 6.11 -9.82 -0.34
C GLU A 42 7.56 -9.29 -0.28
N CYS A 43 7.76 -8.04 0.13
CA CYS A 43 9.11 -7.49 0.32
C CYS A 43 9.88 -8.25 1.40
N GLY A 44 9.25 -8.52 2.55
CA GLY A 44 9.87 -9.21 3.68
C GLY A 44 10.40 -10.59 3.29
N TYR A 45 9.58 -11.42 2.62
CA TYR A 45 10.02 -12.74 2.19
C TYR A 45 11.10 -12.70 1.11
N LEU A 46 11.00 -11.80 0.13
CA LEU A 46 12.02 -11.66 -0.91
C LEU A 46 13.37 -11.25 -0.32
N LEU A 47 13.39 -10.23 0.56
CA LEU A 47 14.59 -9.84 1.28
C LEU A 47 15.11 -10.98 2.19
N LYS A 48 14.22 -11.72 2.87
CA LYS A 48 14.61 -12.84 3.73
C LYS A 48 15.27 -13.97 2.95
N SER A 49 14.89 -14.17 1.69
CA SER A 49 15.53 -15.14 0.80
C SER A 49 16.91 -14.71 0.27
N GLY A 50 17.38 -13.53 0.64
CA GLY A 50 18.72 -13.03 0.31
C GLY A 50 18.76 -12.06 -0.87
N LEU A 51 17.60 -11.67 -1.42
CA LEU A 51 17.55 -10.65 -2.47
C LEU A 51 17.84 -9.27 -1.89
N SER A 52 18.51 -8.45 -2.67
CA SER A 52 18.61 -7.02 -2.44
C SER A 52 17.26 -6.31 -2.66
N ILE A 53 17.18 -5.05 -2.20
CA ILE A 53 16.02 -4.18 -2.43
C ILE A 53 15.80 -3.97 -3.92
N GLN A 54 16.87 -3.75 -4.68
CA GLN A 54 16.82 -3.55 -6.12
C GLN A 54 16.29 -4.79 -6.85
N GLU A 55 16.79 -5.99 -6.52
CA GLU A 55 16.31 -7.24 -7.10
C GLU A 55 14.84 -7.50 -6.76
N THR A 56 14.43 -7.17 -5.52
CA THR A 56 13.04 -7.27 -5.07
C THR A 56 12.12 -6.42 -5.96
N PHE A 57 12.47 -5.16 -6.25
CA PHE A 57 11.64 -4.31 -7.10
C PHE A 57 11.71 -4.66 -8.59
N GLN A 58 12.83 -5.20 -9.06
CA GLN A 58 12.91 -5.79 -10.39
C GLN A 58 11.97 -7.00 -10.53
N LEU A 59 11.85 -7.85 -9.51
CA LEU A 59 10.88 -8.96 -9.50
C LEU A 59 9.44 -8.44 -9.55
N PHE A 60 9.12 -7.38 -8.82
CA PHE A 60 7.79 -6.78 -8.83
C PHE A 60 7.38 -6.27 -10.22
N MET A 61 8.33 -5.88 -11.07
CA MET A 61 8.07 -5.45 -12.45
C MET A 61 7.92 -6.60 -13.46
N LYS A 62 8.10 -7.87 -13.07
CA LYS A 62 7.91 -9.01 -13.98
C LYS A 62 6.45 -9.12 -14.45
N LYS A 63 6.25 -9.63 -15.66
CA LYS A 63 4.93 -9.75 -16.33
C LYS A 63 3.87 -10.52 -15.53
N GLN A 64 4.27 -11.35 -14.57
CA GLN A 64 3.38 -12.16 -13.75
C GLN A 64 2.84 -11.42 -12.51
N SER A 65 3.43 -10.28 -12.16
CA SER A 65 3.01 -9.47 -11.02
C SER A 65 1.68 -8.77 -11.29
N ASN A 66 0.90 -8.56 -10.24
CA ASN A 66 -0.32 -7.76 -10.33
C ASN A 66 0.01 -6.27 -10.57
N SER A 67 -1.01 -5.49 -10.98
CA SER A 67 -0.83 -4.07 -11.30
C SER A 67 -0.29 -3.24 -10.13
N PHE A 68 -0.66 -3.58 -8.89
CA PHE A 68 -0.15 -2.89 -7.70
C PHE A 68 1.37 -3.06 -7.59
N PHE A 69 1.87 -4.30 -7.60
CA PHE A 69 3.31 -4.55 -7.49
C PHE A 69 4.09 -4.02 -8.69
N MET A 70 3.53 -4.07 -9.89
CA MET A 70 4.19 -3.49 -11.06
C MET A 70 4.41 -1.97 -10.90
N GLU A 71 3.42 -1.23 -10.41
CA GLU A 71 3.55 0.21 -10.17
C GLU A 71 4.49 0.51 -8.98
N ILE A 72 4.41 -0.28 -7.92
CA ILE A 72 5.35 -0.21 -6.78
C ILE A 72 6.79 -0.42 -7.26
N GLY A 73 7.05 -1.46 -8.04
CA GLY A 73 8.37 -1.79 -8.55
C GLY A 73 8.97 -0.67 -9.41
N LYS A 74 8.19 -0.10 -10.34
CA LYS A 74 8.62 1.04 -11.16
C LYS A 74 8.94 2.28 -10.30
N HIS A 75 8.06 2.58 -9.36
CA HIS A 75 8.19 3.74 -8.48
C HIS A 75 9.46 3.65 -7.63
N PHE A 76 9.65 2.54 -6.92
CA PHE A 76 10.84 2.35 -6.09
C PHE A 76 12.12 2.28 -6.91
N THR A 77 12.13 1.57 -8.05
CA THR A 77 13.30 1.52 -8.93
C THR A 77 13.75 2.92 -9.32
N THR A 78 12.83 3.75 -9.80
CA THR A 78 13.12 5.13 -10.22
C THR A 78 13.70 5.97 -9.06
N ARG A 79 13.11 5.87 -7.87
CA ARG A 79 13.49 6.68 -6.69
C ARG A 79 14.86 6.26 -6.14
N LEU A 80 15.11 4.97 -6.06
CA LEU A 80 16.39 4.43 -5.60
C LEU A 80 17.52 4.75 -6.60
N GLU A 81 17.23 4.76 -7.91
CA GLU A 81 18.19 5.20 -8.94
C GLU A 81 18.55 6.69 -8.83
N LEU A 82 17.64 7.52 -8.28
CA LEU A 82 17.90 8.93 -7.97
C LEU A 82 18.71 9.12 -6.67
N GLY A 83 19.06 8.03 -5.98
CA GLY A 83 19.82 8.06 -4.73
C GLY A 83 18.96 8.29 -3.48
N GLU A 84 17.63 8.24 -3.60
CA GLU A 84 16.75 8.23 -2.43
C GLU A 84 16.92 6.90 -1.67
N THR A 85 16.76 6.97 -0.36
CA THR A 85 16.69 5.80 0.52
C THR A 85 15.37 5.05 0.34
N PHE A 86 15.32 3.80 0.81
CA PHE A 86 14.08 3.03 0.79
C PHE A 86 13.01 3.68 1.67
N THR A 87 13.40 4.30 2.78
CA THR A 87 12.50 5.10 3.63
C THR A 87 11.89 6.28 2.89
N GLU A 88 12.72 7.10 2.24
CA GLU A 88 12.27 8.29 1.49
C GLU A 88 11.31 7.90 0.36
N ALA A 89 11.67 6.87 -0.42
CA ALA A 89 10.82 6.36 -1.48
C ALA A 89 9.47 5.87 -0.93
N SER A 90 9.47 5.19 0.23
CA SER A 90 8.24 4.67 0.87
C SER A 90 7.31 5.77 1.36
N GLN A 91 7.85 6.89 1.86
CA GLN A 91 7.06 8.05 2.32
C GLN A 91 6.19 8.67 1.22
N THR A 92 6.61 8.54 -0.04
CA THR A 92 5.89 9.11 -1.19
C THR A 92 4.68 8.28 -1.62
N ILE A 93 4.48 7.09 -1.06
CA ILE A 93 3.39 6.18 -1.44
C ILE A 93 2.21 6.34 -0.49
N GLY A 94 1.24 7.15 -0.90
CA GLY A 94 0.09 7.53 -0.05
C GLY A 94 -0.84 6.38 0.38
N ILE A 95 -0.79 5.22 -0.28
CA ILE A 95 -1.58 4.04 0.12
C ILE A 95 -0.93 3.24 1.25
N LEU A 96 0.36 3.43 1.52
CA LEU A 96 1.02 2.80 2.66
C LEU A 96 0.63 3.51 3.97
N GLU A 97 0.52 2.73 5.03
CA GLU A 97 0.33 3.23 6.39
C GLU A 97 1.63 3.87 6.88
N GLN A 98 1.51 4.97 7.63
CA GLN A 98 2.68 5.65 8.19
C GLN A 98 3.48 4.74 9.13
N GLU A 99 2.81 3.86 9.88
CA GLU A 99 3.44 2.83 10.70
C GLU A 99 4.39 1.92 9.90
N LEU A 100 3.99 1.49 8.70
CA LEU A 100 4.87 0.69 7.85
C LEU A 100 6.13 1.48 7.45
N VAL A 101 5.98 2.77 7.15
CA VAL A 101 7.13 3.63 6.82
C VAL A 101 8.09 3.74 8.00
N TYR A 102 7.59 3.84 9.24
CA TYR A 102 8.44 3.83 10.43
C TYR A 102 9.17 2.50 10.63
N ILE A 103 8.50 1.37 10.39
CA ILE A 103 9.11 0.04 10.43
C ILE A 103 10.21 -0.08 9.37
N ILE A 104 9.96 0.40 8.15
CA ILE A 104 10.96 0.46 7.07
C ILE A 104 12.16 1.31 7.50
N GLN A 105 11.93 2.48 8.08
CA GLN A 105 13.00 3.37 8.55
C GLN A 105 13.87 2.70 9.63
N HIS A 106 13.23 2.03 10.58
CA HIS A 106 13.94 1.30 11.63
C HIS A 106 14.77 0.15 11.05
N GLY A 107 14.17 -0.65 10.17
CA GLY A 107 14.84 -1.78 9.53
C GLY A 107 15.96 -1.36 8.59
N GLU A 108 15.80 -0.28 7.83
CA GLU A 108 16.82 0.24 6.92
C GLU A 108 18.05 0.71 7.69
N LYS A 109 17.83 1.46 8.79
CA LYS A 109 18.92 1.96 9.64
C LYS A 109 19.70 0.84 10.33
N ASN A 110 19.02 -0.24 10.72
CA ASN A 110 19.61 -1.33 11.50
C ASN A 110 20.04 -2.55 10.65
N GLY A 111 19.74 -2.55 9.34
CA GLY A 111 20.01 -3.68 8.46
C GLY A 111 19.09 -4.89 8.68
N THR A 112 17.90 -4.68 9.26
CA THR A 112 16.94 -5.72 9.67
C THR A 112 15.63 -5.68 8.89
N LEU A 113 15.60 -5.04 7.71
CA LEU A 113 14.40 -4.83 6.89
C LEU A 113 13.52 -6.07 6.70
N SER A 114 14.12 -7.24 6.41
CA SER A 114 13.36 -8.47 6.18
C SER A 114 12.55 -8.87 7.42
N ASP A 115 13.16 -8.86 8.60
CA ASP A 115 12.52 -9.23 9.86
C ASP A 115 11.48 -8.19 10.29
N GLU A 116 11.78 -6.90 10.11
CA GLU A 116 10.89 -5.78 10.44
C GLU A 116 9.61 -5.79 9.57
N LEU A 117 9.75 -6.04 8.26
CA LEU A 117 8.61 -6.15 7.36
C LEU A 117 7.74 -7.38 7.66
N LEU A 118 8.35 -8.52 7.98
CA LEU A 118 7.60 -9.72 8.37
C LEU A 118 6.91 -9.54 9.72
N PHE A 119 7.55 -8.87 10.68
CA PHE A 119 6.91 -8.46 11.92
C PHE A 119 5.68 -7.57 11.67
N TYR A 120 5.79 -6.57 10.79
CA TYR A 120 4.66 -5.71 10.45
C TYR A 120 3.53 -6.48 9.74
N TYR A 121 3.87 -7.44 8.88
CA TYR A 121 2.91 -8.32 8.24
C TYR A 121 2.05 -9.09 9.27
N ASP A 122 2.69 -9.66 10.28
CA ASP A 122 2.01 -10.38 11.37
C ASP A 122 1.21 -9.41 12.27
N PHE A 123 1.80 -8.25 12.60
CA PHE A 123 1.14 -7.20 13.39
C PHE A 123 -0.17 -6.73 12.75
N CYS A 124 -0.22 -6.65 11.42
CA CYS A 124 -1.43 -6.27 10.70
C CYS A 124 -2.60 -7.23 10.95
N HIS A 125 -2.35 -8.50 11.28
CA HIS A 125 -3.42 -9.43 11.67
C HIS A 125 -4.12 -8.97 12.95
N SER A 126 -3.33 -8.67 14.00
CA SER A 126 -3.85 -8.15 15.28
C SER A 126 -4.55 -6.79 15.09
N LYS A 127 -3.96 -5.90 14.28
CA LYS A 127 -4.55 -4.58 13.98
C LYS A 127 -5.91 -4.70 13.27
N MET A 128 -6.06 -5.66 12.36
CA MET A 128 -7.33 -5.90 11.67
C MET A 128 -8.42 -6.43 12.61
N LEU A 129 -8.07 -7.29 13.57
CA LEU A 129 -8.99 -7.79 14.58
C LEU A 129 -9.50 -6.67 15.49
N GLU A 130 -8.57 -5.91 16.09
CA GLU A 130 -8.91 -4.78 16.98
C GLU A 130 -9.83 -3.77 16.27
N LYS A 131 -9.56 -3.50 14.99
CA LYS A 131 -10.37 -2.57 14.22
C LYS A 131 -11.77 -3.11 13.92
N THR A 132 -11.92 -4.43 13.74
CA THR A 132 -13.23 -5.07 13.54
C THR A 132 -14.06 -5.00 14.82
N GLU A 133 -13.44 -5.24 15.98
CA GLU A 133 -14.11 -5.14 17.29
C GLU A 133 -14.65 -3.73 17.57
N LYS A 134 -13.90 -2.68 17.20
CA LYS A 134 -14.35 -1.28 17.39
C LYS A 134 -15.53 -0.86 16.51
N ILE A 135 -15.87 -1.65 15.49
CA ILE A 135 -16.96 -1.34 14.54
C ILE A 135 -18.27 -2.01 14.97
N ILE A 136 -18.20 -3.12 15.71
CA ILE A 136 -19.34 -3.90 16.21
C ILE A 136 -19.83 -3.29 17.53
#